data_AF-M4D795-F1
#
_entry.id   AF-M4D795-F1
#
_cell.length_a   1.000
_cell.length_b   1.000
_cell.length_c   1.000
_cell.angle_alpha   90.00
_cell.angle_beta   90.00
_cell.angle_gamma   90.00
#
_symmetry.space_group_name_H-M   'P 1'
#
loop_
_entity.id
_entity.type
_entity.pdbx_description
1 polymer ?
#
loop_
_entity_poly.entity_id
_entity_poly.type
_entity_poly.pdbx_seq_one_letter_code
_entity_poly.pdbx_strand_id
1 'polypeptide(L)'
;MAGVIIPPASLLKLIAEIAEIPLNAGVFKKDCTDLTRRVSLLTHLVEEIKDSNQIDSSSSENDWWSDLVVALQASKRVLSSARDSSDVAAKRISFQFQCVTWKLEKALSNLPYDLYDISDEVKEQVELARMQLRRAMQRYGSLNSNKFSSALSELMERDVKIKAEEEKDESVAETIHLAEEKKQLTKSPSISLAFYLSKDADSERLGKMVTKNTDESSKLTVPVDFLCPVSLELMKDPVIVSTGQTYERAYIQRWIDCGNLTCPKTQQKLQNFTLTPNYVLRSLISRWCTEHNIKQPGNGRCGDMSMIRSLVRSLSNRSLEERRNAVSEIRSLSKRSTDNRIMIAEAGAIPVLVNLLTSEDVATQENAITCLLNLSIYDNNKELIMFAGAVTSIVQVLRAGTMEARENAAATLFSLSLADENKIIIGGSGAIPALVDLLENGTTRGKKDAATALFNLCIYQGNKGRAVRAGIVPALVKMLSETSSQRMMVDEALTILSVLASNLDAKSAMVKANTLPALIGILQTGQGRNRENAAAILLSLCKRDNERLVLIGRLGAVVPLMELSKNGTERGQRKAVSLLELLRKACQ
;
A
#
# COMPACT_ATOMS: atom_id res chain seq x y z
N MET A 1 31.15 5.38 -26.74
CA MET A 1 32.32 4.61 -26.25
C MET A 1 31.86 3.18 -26.03
N ALA A 2 32.62 2.19 -26.47
CA ALA A 2 32.33 0.77 -26.23
C ALA A 2 32.10 0.54 -24.73
N GLY A 3 30.97 -0.07 -24.38
CA GLY A 3 30.49 -0.19 -22.99
C GLY A 3 31.44 -1.04 -22.15
N VAL A 4 32.20 -0.38 -21.28
CA VAL A 4 32.96 -1.07 -20.22
C VAL A 4 31.94 -1.66 -19.25
N ILE A 5 31.71 -2.97 -19.32
CA ILE A 5 30.86 -3.69 -18.38
C ILE A 5 31.54 -3.58 -17.00
N ILE A 6 30.90 -2.87 -16.07
CA ILE A 6 31.38 -2.79 -14.69
C ILE A 6 31.19 -4.16 -14.04
N PRO A 7 32.25 -4.80 -13.50
CA PRO A 7 32.13 -6.12 -12.91
C PRO A 7 31.34 -6.06 -11.58
N PRO A 8 30.64 -7.15 -11.19
CA PRO A 8 29.87 -7.21 -9.95
C PRO A 8 30.64 -6.78 -8.70
N ALA A 9 31.94 -7.11 -8.61
CA ALA A 9 32.80 -6.70 -7.51
C ALA A 9 32.93 -5.17 -7.38
N SER A 10 33.00 -4.45 -8.50
CA SER A 10 33.03 -2.98 -8.50
C SER A 10 31.68 -2.38 -8.13
N LEU A 11 30.58 -3.08 -8.44
CA LEU A 11 29.23 -2.66 -8.06
C LEU A 11 28.97 -2.85 -6.56
N LEU A 12 29.45 -3.95 -5.97
CA LEU A 12 29.43 -4.17 -4.52
C LEU A 12 30.20 -3.07 -3.78
N LYS A 13 31.37 -2.69 -4.28
CA LYS A 13 32.13 -1.56 -3.73
C LYS A 13 31.33 -0.25 -3.79
N LEU A 14 30.66 0.03 -4.90
CA LEU A 14 29.83 1.22 -5.05
C LEU A 14 28.63 1.23 -4.08
N ILE A 15 28.00 0.08 -3.84
CA ILE A 15 26.90 -0.05 -2.87
C ILE A 15 27.41 0.21 -1.45
N ALA A 16 28.57 -0.35 -1.08
CA ALA A 16 29.19 -0.11 0.22
C ALA A 16 29.53 1.38 0.41
N GLU A 17 30.13 2.02 -0.60
CA GLU A 17 30.42 3.46 -0.59
C GLU A 17 29.16 4.33 -0.43
N ILE A 18 28.01 3.90 -0.95
CA ILE A 18 26.71 4.58 -0.76
C ILE A 18 26.20 4.40 0.67
N ALA A 19 26.35 3.19 1.23
CA ALA A 19 25.90 2.88 2.59
C ALA A 19 26.70 3.65 3.68
N GLU A 20 27.96 3.97 3.40
CA GLU A 20 28.83 4.73 4.30
C GLU A 20 28.62 6.24 4.26
N ILE A 21 27.78 6.77 3.36
CA ILE A 21 27.51 8.21 3.27
C ILE A 21 26.77 8.69 4.54
N PRO A 22 27.33 9.64 5.31
CA PRO A 22 26.69 10.15 6.52
C PRO A 22 25.34 10.82 6.22
N LEU A 23 24.28 10.38 6.92
CA LEU A 23 22.92 10.87 6.74
C LEU A 23 22.70 12.13 7.59
N ASN A 24 22.67 13.30 6.95
CA ASN A 24 22.57 14.60 7.63
C ASN A 24 21.16 14.92 8.20
N ALA A 25 21.11 15.88 9.13
CA ALA A 25 19.89 16.52 9.61
C ALA A 25 19.49 17.69 8.68
N GLY A 26 18.54 17.45 7.77
CA GLY A 26 18.03 18.47 6.84
C GLY A 26 16.71 18.04 6.17
N VAL A 27 16.18 18.86 5.26
CA VAL A 27 14.87 18.66 4.60
C VAL A 27 14.76 17.31 3.87
N PHE A 28 15.86 16.80 3.31
CA PHE A 28 15.93 15.53 2.59
C PHE A 28 16.39 14.33 3.44
N LYS A 29 16.43 14.46 4.77
CA LYS A 29 16.90 13.38 5.66
C LYS A 29 16.18 12.05 5.38
N LYS A 30 14.85 12.11 5.23
CA LYS A 30 14.01 10.93 4.96
C LYS A 30 14.33 10.31 3.59
N ASP A 31 14.48 11.14 2.56
CA ASP A 31 14.78 10.67 1.20
C ASP A 31 16.18 10.04 1.12
N CYS A 32 17.16 10.61 1.82
CA CYS A 32 18.51 10.06 1.92
C CYS A 32 18.52 8.71 2.65
N THR A 33 17.82 8.62 3.79
CA THR A 33 17.73 7.37 4.57
C THR A 33 17.02 6.27 3.77
N ASP A 34 15.95 6.63 3.05
CA ASP A 34 15.16 5.69 2.28
C ASP A 34 15.93 5.17 1.05
N LEU A 35 16.61 6.06 0.33
CA LEU A 35 17.41 5.68 -0.84
C LEU A 35 18.59 4.78 -0.44
N THR A 36 19.32 5.15 0.62
CA THR A 36 20.46 4.38 1.13
C THR A 36 20.03 2.97 1.56
N ARG A 37 18.90 2.85 2.26
CA ARG A 37 18.34 1.56 2.66
C ARG A 37 17.97 0.70 1.45
N ARG A 38 17.33 1.28 0.43
CA ARG A 38 16.92 0.54 -0.78
C ARG A 38 18.10 0.07 -1.61
N VAL A 39 19.15 0.89 -1.73
CA VAL A 39 20.40 0.51 -2.41
C VAL A 39 21.11 -0.61 -1.66
N SER A 40 21.13 -0.57 -0.33
CA SER A 40 21.77 -1.60 0.49
C SER A 40 21.10 -2.98 0.36
N LEU A 41 19.80 -3.04 0.09
CA LEU A 41 19.08 -4.30 -0.19
C LEU A 41 19.54 -5.00 -1.47
N LEU A 42 20.23 -4.29 -2.36
CA LEU A 42 20.74 -4.87 -3.61
C LEU A 42 22.07 -5.60 -3.43
N THR A 43 22.68 -5.56 -2.23
CA THR A 43 23.96 -6.23 -1.95
C THR A 43 23.87 -7.72 -2.23
N HIS A 44 22.87 -8.41 -1.68
CA HIS A 44 22.69 -9.85 -1.86
C HIS A 44 22.35 -10.24 -3.31
N LEU A 45 21.65 -9.37 -4.04
CA LEU A 45 21.43 -9.55 -5.48
C LEU A 45 22.74 -9.56 -6.25
N VAL A 46 23.62 -8.59 -5.99
CA VAL A 46 24.90 -8.48 -6.71
C VAL A 46 25.88 -9.58 -6.28
N GLU A 47 25.81 -10.05 -5.03
CA GLU A 47 26.56 -11.22 -4.54
C GLU A 47 26.15 -12.51 -5.27
N GLU A 48 24.86 -12.83 -5.34
CA GLU A 48 24.39 -14.05 -6.04
C GLU A 48 24.67 -13.99 -7.55
N ILE A 49 24.57 -12.80 -8.17
CA ILE A 49 24.96 -12.61 -9.57
C ILE A 49 26.47 -12.80 -9.77
N LYS A 50 27.30 -12.32 -8.85
CA LYS A 50 28.75 -12.55 -8.88
C LYS A 50 29.08 -14.03 -8.81
N ASP A 51 28.40 -14.78 -7.95
CA ASP A 51 28.65 -16.22 -7.73
C ASP A 51 28.13 -17.09 -8.88
N SER A 52 27.15 -16.59 -9.66
CA SER A 52 26.57 -17.30 -10.81
C SER A 52 27.48 -17.40 -12.05
N ASN A 53 28.59 -16.65 -12.12
CA ASN A 53 29.61 -16.67 -13.20
C ASN A 53 29.10 -16.51 -14.67
N GLN A 54 27.85 -16.09 -14.91
CA GLN A 54 27.25 -16.02 -16.25
C GLN A 54 27.33 -14.64 -16.94
N ILE A 55 28.24 -13.74 -16.56
CA ILE A 55 28.44 -12.48 -17.31
C ILE A 55 29.37 -12.77 -18.50
N ASP A 56 28.91 -13.56 -19.46
CA ASP A 56 29.61 -13.74 -20.73
C ASP A 56 29.51 -12.45 -21.55
N SER A 57 30.68 -11.94 -21.92
CA SER A 57 30.94 -10.61 -22.49
C SER A 57 30.52 -10.46 -23.96
N SER A 58 29.44 -11.10 -24.42
CA SER A 58 29.13 -11.16 -25.86
C SER A 58 27.68 -10.96 -26.30
N SER A 59 26.74 -10.56 -25.44
CA SER A 59 25.41 -10.14 -25.92
C SER A 59 25.17 -8.65 -25.69
N SER A 60 24.79 -7.95 -26.75
CA SER A 60 24.36 -6.55 -26.76
C SER A 60 22.99 -6.34 -26.08
N GLU A 61 22.60 -7.19 -25.13
CA GLU A 61 21.27 -7.23 -24.49
C GLU A 61 21.31 -7.02 -22.96
N ASN A 62 22.45 -6.66 -22.37
CA ASN A 62 22.55 -6.36 -20.93
C ASN A 62 22.16 -4.91 -20.57
N ASP A 63 21.04 -4.43 -21.12
CA ASP A 63 20.51 -3.07 -20.90
C ASP A 63 20.14 -2.80 -19.43
N TRP A 64 19.74 -3.83 -18.69
CA TRP A 64 19.33 -3.68 -17.28
C TRP A 64 20.53 -3.49 -16.34
N TRP A 65 21.68 -4.13 -16.63
CA TRP A 65 22.89 -4.07 -15.81
C TRP A 65 23.58 -2.71 -15.93
N SER A 66 23.67 -2.19 -17.16
CA SER A 66 24.16 -0.83 -17.42
C SER A 66 23.25 0.22 -16.77
N ASP A 67 21.93 0.03 -16.85
CA ASP A 67 20.95 0.90 -16.20
C ASP A 67 21.08 0.89 -14.67
N LEU A 68 21.33 -0.28 -14.07
CA LEU A 68 21.54 -0.41 -12.62
C LEU A 68 22.81 0.33 -12.18
N VAL A 69 23.91 0.16 -12.91
CA VAL A 69 25.17 0.86 -12.67
C VAL A 69 24.98 2.37 -12.70
N VAL A 70 24.32 2.89 -13.74
CA VAL A 70 24.04 4.32 -13.89
C VAL A 70 23.18 4.84 -12.73
N ALA A 71 22.15 4.08 -12.34
CA ALA A 71 21.27 4.45 -11.23
C ALA A 71 22.00 4.51 -9.88
N LEU A 72 22.92 3.58 -9.61
CA LEU A 72 23.73 3.56 -8.38
C LEU A 72 24.75 4.70 -8.35
N GLN A 73 25.41 5.01 -9.47
CA GLN A 73 26.30 6.17 -9.57
C GLN A 73 25.56 7.49 -9.35
N ALA A 74 24.32 7.60 -9.85
CA ALA A 74 23.47 8.76 -9.60
C ALA A 74 22.96 8.81 -8.15
N SER A 75 22.72 7.65 -7.52
CA SER A 75 22.37 7.55 -6.10
C SER A 75 23.46 8.11 -5.20
N LYS A 76 24.73 7.73 -5.46
CA LYS A 76 25.89 8.27 -4.73
C LYS A 76 25.99 9.80 -4.86
N ARG A 77 25.76 10.31 -6.07
CA ARG A 77 25.81 11.76 -6.36
C ARG A 77 24.71 12.53 -5.64
N VAL A 78 23.45 12.11 -5.74
CA VAL A 78 22.34 12.83 -5.08
C VAL A 78 22.47 12.83 -3.55
N LEU A 79 22.95 11.74 -2.96
CA LEU A 79 23.23 11.66 -1.52
C LEU A 79 24.37 12.59 -1.09
N SER A 80 25.37 12.79 -1.96
CA SER A 80 26.47 13.73 -1.70
C SER A 80 26.03 15.18 -1.88
N SER A 81 25.26 15.50 -2.93
CA SER A 81 24.75 16.85 -3.23
C SER A 81 23.67 17.33 -2.25
N ALA A 82 22.92 16.41 -1.63
CA ALA A 82 21.93 16.74 -0.61
C ALA A 82 22.54 17.35 0.67
N ARG A 83 23.86 17.25 0.85
CA ARG A 83 24.59 17.76 2.03
C ARG A 83 24.72 19.28 2.06
N ASP A 84 24.80 19.93 0.90
CA ASP A 84 25.19 21.35 0.77
C ASP A 84 24.02 22.29 0.38
N SER A 85 22.78 21.84 0.59
CA SER A 85 21.62 22.46 -0.06
C SER A 85 21.08 23.71 0.65
N SER A 86 21.12 24.84 -0.05
CA SER A 86 20.29 26.03 0.22
C SER A 86 18.85 25.85 -0.31
N ASP A 87 17.92 26.69 0.12
CA ASP A 87 16.48 26.62 -0.21
C ASP A 87 16.18 26.62 -1.74
N VAL A 88 17.07 27.24 -2.53
CA VAL A 88 16.98 27.32 -4.01
C VAL A 88 17.36 25.98 -4.70
N ALA A 89 18.18 25.14 -4.05
CA ALA A 89 18.63 23.85 -4.59
C ALA A 89 17.65 22.69 -4.30
N ALA A 90 16.67 22.88 -3.42
CA ALA A 90 15.76 21.83 -2.95
C ALA A 90 14.92 21.21 -4.09
N LYS A 91 14.40 22.02 -5.02
CA LYS A 91 13.62 21.51 -6.16
C LYS A 91 14.48 20.64 -7.11
N ARG A 92 15.74 21.03 -7.32
CA ARG A 92 16.69 20.29 -8.16
C ARG A 92 17.07 18.95 -7.52
N ILE A 93 17.31 18.93 -6.22
CA ILE A 93 17.66 17.72 -5.47
C ILE A 93 16.46 16.78 -5.39
N SER A 94 15.26 17.30 -5.15
CA SER A 94 14.01 16.53 -5.20
C SER A 94 13.84 15.85 -6.57
N PHE A 95 14.04 16.58 -7.66
CA PHE A 95 14.01 16.01 -9.01
C PHE A 95 15.11 14.94 -9.23
N GLN A 96 16.31 15.12 -8.68
CA GLN A 96 17.37 14.10 -8.75
C GLN A 96 16.98 12.82 -8.01
N PHE A 97 16.36 12.92 -6.82
CA PHE A 97 15.82 11.76 -6.11
C PHE A 97 14.75 11.04 -6.92
N GLN A 98 13.91 11.78 -7.65
CA GLN A 98 12.93 11.20 -8.57
C GLN A 98 13.59 10.41 -9.70
N CYS A 99 14.57 11.01 -10.38
CA CYS A 99 15.29 10.34 -11.47
C CYS A 99 15.98 9.06 -11.02
N VAL A 100 16.66 9.12 -9.88
CA VAL A 100 17.35 7.95 -9.29
C VAL A 100 16.35 6.86 -8.92
N THR A 101 15.26 7.22 -8.26
CA THR A 101 14.21 6.27 -7.84
C THR A 101 13.58 5.57 -9.05
N TRP A 102 13.29 6.32 -10.10
CA TRP A 102 12.73 5.78 -11.34
C TRP A 102 13.72 4.85 -12.05
N LYS A 103 14.98 5.26 -12.20
CA LYS A 103 15.99 4.46 -12.91
C LYS A 103 16.31 3.15 -12.18
N LEU A 104 16.38 3.18 -10.85
CA LEU A 104 16.51 1.97 -10.02
C LEU A 104 15.33 1.02 -10.23
N GLU A 105 14.09 1.51 -10.21
CA GLU A 105 12.93 0.65 -10.45
C GLU A 105 12.95 0.05 -11.85
N LYS A 106 13.29 0.85 -12.86
CA LYS A 106 13.34 0.43 -14.25
C LYS A 106 14.40 -0.65 -14.46
N ALA A 107 15.61 -0.46 -13.94
CA ALA A 107 16.69 -1.42 -14.00
C ALA A 107 16.29 -2.77 -13.37
N LEU A 108 15.74 -2.73 -12.15
CA LEU A 108 15.27 -3.92 -11.45
C LEU A 108 14.05 -4.56 -12.11
N SER A 109 13.25 -3.79 -12.86
CA SER A 109 12.09 -4.32 -13.60
C SER A 109 12.44 -5.16 -14.81
N ASN A 110 13.61 -4.92 -15.38
CA ASN A 110 14.13 -5.61 -16.54
C ASN A 110 15.13 -6.72 -16.15
N LEU A 111 15.26 -7.04 -14.85
CA LEU A 111 16.15 -8.09 -14.35
C LEU A 111 15.72 -9.47 -14.89
N PRO A 112 16.58 -10.17 -15.65
CA PRO A 112 16.27 -11.48 -16.19
C PRO A 112 16.53 -12.57 -15.13
N TYR A 113 15.52 -12.84 -14.30
CA TYR A 113 15.61 -13.86 -13.23
C TYR A 113 15.90 -15.27 -13.72
N ASP A 114 15.66 -15.56 -14.99
CA ASP A 114 15.85 -16.89 -15.60
C ASP A 114 17.31 -17.16 -16.01
N LEU A 115 18.13 -16.12 -16.08
CA LEU A 115 19.56 -16.21 -16.48
C LEU A 115 20.51 -16.36 -15.29
N TYR A 116 20.03 -16.13 -14.07
CA TYR A 116 20.85 -16.15 -12.86
C TYR A 116 20.25 -17.12 -11.84
N ASP A 117 21.11 -17.87 -11.13
CA ASP A 117 20.69 -18.77 -10.04
C ASP A 117 20.40 -17.97 -8.75
N ILE A 118 19.48 -17.00 -8.87
CA ILE A 118 19.07 -16.12 -7.77
C ILE A 118 18.09 -16.89 -6.88
N SER A 119 18.37 -16.92 -5.58
CA SER A 119 17.54 -17.58 -4.58
C SER A 119 16.16 -16.94 -4.48
N ASP A 120 15.14 -17.74 -4.13
CA ASP A 120 13.77 -17.23 -3.92
C ASP A 120 13.73 -16.10 -2.88
N GLU A 121 14.62 -16.14 -1.87
CA GLU A 121 14.76 -15.08 -0.86
C GLU A 121 15.25 -13.76 -1.47
N VAL A 122 16.28 -13.79 -2.30
CA VAL A 122 16.80 -12.59 -2.96
C VAL A 122 15.80 -12.07 -4.01
N LYS A 123 15.07 -12.95 -4.72
CA LYS A 123 13.97 -12.55 -5.61
C LYS A 123 12.89 -11.78 -4.85
N GLU A 124 12.48 -12.26 -3.67
CA GLU A 124 11.51 -11.57 -2.81
C GLU A 124 12.04 -10.22 -2.30
N GLN A 125 13.33 -10.14 -1.93
CA GLN A 125 13.96 -8.89 -1.49
C GLN A 125 14.05 -7.85 -2.62
N VAL A 126 14.37 -8.27 -3.85
CA VAL A 126 14.40 -7.39 -5.02
C VAL A 126 12.99 -6.90 -5.35
N GLU A 127 11.98 -7.78 -5.30
CA GLU A 127 10.60 -7.36 -5.52
C GLU A 127 10.11 -6.37 -4.44
N LEU A 128 10.52 -6.57 -3.19
CA LEU A 128 10.26 -5.62 -2.10
C LEU A 128 10.94 -4.26 -2.35
N ALA A 129 12.20 -4.25 -2.79
CA ALA A 129 12.89 -3.02 -3.17
C ALA A 129 12.18 -2.31 -4.33
N ARG A 130 11.75 -3.05 -5.37
CA ARG A 130 10.97 -2.53 -6.50
C ARG A 130 9.65 -1.92 -6.06
N MET A 131 8.88 -2.61 -5.22
CA MET A 131 7.62 -2.07 -4.68
C MET A 131 7.83 -0.77 -3.91
N GLN A 132 8.89 -0.70 -3.10
CA GLN A 132 9.23 0.52 -2.35
C GLN A 132 9.62 1.68 -3.28
N LEU A 133 10.39 1.39 -4.35
CA LEU A 133 10.73 2.38 -5.38
C LEU A 133 9.48 2.86 -6.15
N ARG A 134 8.55 1.95 -6.51
CA ARG A 134 7.26 2.31 -7.13
C ARG A 134 6.42 3.25 -6.28
N ARG A 135 6.32 2.99 -4.98
CA ARG A 135 5.58 3.86 -4.06
C ARG A 135 6.27 5.21 -3.87
N ALA A 136 7.60 5.24 -3.85
CA ALA A 136 8.33 6.49 -3.83
C ALA A 136 8.09 7.31 -5.10
N MET A 137 8.04 6.69 -6.29
CA MET A 137 7.63 7.38 -7.52
C MET A 137 6.22 7.97 -7.42
N GLN A 138 5.27 7.28 -6.78
CA GLN A 138 3.92 7.80 -6.58
C GLN A 138 3.88 9.05 -5.70
N ARG A 139 4.78 9.19 -4.72
CA ARG A 139 4.92 10.40 -3.88
C ARG A 139 5.40 11.62 -4.68
N TYR A 140 6.11 11.38 -5.78
CA TYR A 140 6.71 12.41 -6.61
C TYR A 140 5.91 12.78 -7.87
N GLY A 141 4.85 12.03 -8.18
CA GLY A 141 4.02 12.21 -9.38
C GLY A 141 4.42 11.29 -10.54
N SER A 142 3.48 11.05 -11.48
CA SER A 142 3.69 10.16 -12.63
C SER A 142 4.19 10.94 -13.84
N LEU A 143 5.39 10.62 -14.37
CA LEU A 143 5.95 11.23 -15.59
C LEU A 143 6.72 10.24 -16.49
N ASN A 144 6.84 10.60 -17.78
CA ASN A 144 7.32 9.76 -18.89
C ASN A 144 8.77 9.26 -18.76
N SER A 145 8.97 7.96 -19.02
CA SER A 145 10.25 7.20 -19.08
C SER A 145 11.37 7.88 -19.87
N ASN A 146 11.05 8.56 -20.97
CA ASN A 146 12.06 9.11 -21.89
C ASN A 146 12.73 10.39 -21.35
N LYS A 147 12.04 11.18 -20.51
CA LYS A 147 12.61 12.37 -19.86
C LYS A 147 13.65 12.00 -18.79
N PHE A 148 13.48 10.84 -18.14
CA PHE A 148 14.41 10.39 -17.10
C PHE A 148 15.72 9.89 -17.68
N SER A 149 15.67 9.16 -18.80
CA SER A 149 16.90 8.68 -19.46
C SER A 149 17.71 9.84 -20.05
N SER A 150 17.07 10.83 -20.68
CA SER A 150 17.77 11.99 -21.25
C SER A 150 18.33 12.92 -20.17
N ALA A 151 17.57 13.21 -19.10
CA ALA A 151 18.03 14.07 -18.02
C ALA A 151 19.19 13.45 -17.22
N LEU A 152 19.22 12.13 -17.07
CA LEU A 152 20.30 11.41 -16.38
C LEU A 152 21.57 11.35 -17.25
N SER A 153 21.43 11.20 -18.57
CA SER A 153 22.54 11.31 -19.53
C SER A 153 23.10 12.73 -19.59
N GLU A 154 22.25 13.78 -19.64
CA GLU A 154 22.68 15.19 -19.56
C GLU A 154 23.40 15.51 -18.23
N LEU A 155 22.98 14.88 -17.12
CA LEU A 155 23.67 15.00 -15.82
C LEU A 155 25.02 14.27 -15.79
N MET A 156 25.24 13.29 -16.68
CA MET A 156 26.54 12.61 -16.85
C MET A 156 27.44 13.34 -17.84
N GLU A 157 26.88 14.00 -18.86
CA GLU A 157 27.63 14.77 -19.86
C GLU A 157 28.08 16.15 -19.35
N ARG A 158 27.31 16.78 -18.46
CA ARG A 158 27.70 18.04 -17.81
C ARG A 158 29.02 17.93 -17.03
N ASP A 159 29.39 16.75 -16.54
CA ASP A 159 30.66 16.54 -15.81
C ASP A 159 31.90 16.43 -16.74
N VAL A 160 31.74 16.24 -18.05
CA VAL A 160 32.88 16.29 -19.00
C VAL A 160 33.23 17.75 -19.34
N LYS A 161 32.25 18.65 -19.31
CA LYS A 161 32.46 20.08 -19.58
C LYS A 161 32.73 20.93 -18.33
N ILE A 162 32.28 20.52 -17.14
CA ILE A 162 32.52 21.28 -15.89
C ILE A 162 33.99 21.22 -15.42
N LYS A 163 34.83 20.33 -15.97
CA LYS A 163 36.29 20.42 -15.82
C LYS A 163 36.97 21.34 -16.82
N ALA A 164 36.26 21.92 -17.79
CA ALA A 164 36.86 22.67 -18.90
C ALA A 164 36.41 24.14 -19.00
N GLU A 165 35.31 24.57 -18.39
CA GLU A 165 34.81 25.94 -18.59
C GLU A 165 34.32 26.56 -17.27
N GLU A 166 35.26 26.99 -16.43
CA GLU A 166 35.08 28.21 -15.63
C GLU A 166 35.10 29.40 -16.62
N GLU A 167 33.93 29.91 -17.01
CA GLU A 167 33.63 31.32 -17.35
C GLU A 167 32.34 31.46 -18.21
N LYS A 168 31.50 32.42 -17.81
CA LYS A 168 30.41 33.12 -18.53
C LYS A 168 29.00 32.51 -18.63
N ASP A 169 28.14 33.13 -17.81
CA ASP A 169 26.79 33.68 -18.01
C ASP A 169 25.75 33.11 -19.01
N GLU A 170 24.53 33.11 -18.44
CA GLU A 170 23.19 33.39 -18.98
C GLU A 170 22.57 32.59 -20.15
N SER A 171 21.39 32.04 -19.81
CA SER A 171 20.13 32.12 -20.54
C SER A 171 19.64 30.91 -21.36
N VAL A 172 18.30 30.86 -21.35
CA VAL A 172 17.38 30.31 -22.35
C VAL A 172 16.77 28.92 -22.08
N ALA A 173 15.44 28.98 -22.07
CA ALA A 173 14.46 27.93 -21.97
C ALA A 173 14.11 27.31 -23.34
N GLU A 174 13.25 26.30 -23.30
CA GLU A 174 12.56 25.63 -24.41
C GLU A 174 13.43 24.60 -25.16
N THR A 175 12.98 23.35 -25.38
CA THR A 175 11.86 23.07 -26.27
C THR A 175 11.34 21.61 -26.19
N ILE A 176 10.04 21.45 -26.54
CA ILE A 176 9.43 20.35 -27.36
C ILE A 176 8.94 19.02 -26.69
N HIS A 177 7.64 19.02 -26.34
CA HIS A 177 6.52 18.19 -26.90
C HIS A 177 6.86 17.07 -27.92
N LEU A 178 6.49 15.79 -27.75
CA LEU A 178 5.18 15.19 -28.12
C LEU A 178 5.28 13.65 -27.99
N ALA A 179 4.15 13.00 -27.65
CA ALA A 179 3.63 11.70 -28.16
C ALA A 179 2.94 10.85 -27.06
N GLU A 180 1.61 10.73 -27.21
CA GLU A 180 0.71 9.71 -26.63
C GLU A 180 0.95 8.36 -27.38
N GLU A 181 0.67 7.14 -26.90
CA GLU A 181 -0.58 6.57 -26.39
C GLU A 181 -0.33 5.17 -25.75
N LYS A 182 -1.24 4.80 -24.84
CA LYS A 182 -1.76 3.44 -24.48
C LYS A 182 -0.81 2.29 -24.07
N LYS A 183 -0.95 1.82 -22.82
CA LYS A 183 -1.06 0.36 -22.54
C LYS A 183 -1.80 0.00 -21.25
N GLN A 184 -2.49 -1.13 -21.37
CA GLN A 184 -3.45 -1.74 -20.47
C GLN A 184 -2.88 -2.23 -19.14
N LEU A 185 -3.79 -2.18 -18.19
CA LEU A 185 -3.81 -2.63 -16.80
C LEU A 185 -3.40 -4.10 -16.59
N THR A 186 -2.42 -4.36 -15.73
CA THR A 186 -2.30 -5.63 -14.99
C THR A 186 -2.57 -5.35 -13.51
N LYS A 187 -3.73 -5.81 -13.02
CA LYS A 187 -4.16 -5.67 -11.62
C LYS A 187 -3.51 -6.76 -10.78
N SER A 188 -2.67 -6.39 -9.81
CA SER A 188 -2.46 -7.18 -8.59
C SER A 188 -3.60 -6.89 -7.60
N PRO A 189 -4.02 -7.84 -6.75
CA PRO A 189 -5.24 -7.71 -5.98
C PRO A 189 -5.04 -6.79 -4.77
N SER A 190 -5.25 -5.49 -4.95
CA SER A 190 -5.54 -4.59 -3.84
C SER A 190 -6.95 -4.90 -3.35
N ILE A 191 -7.06 -5.67 -2.27
CA ILE A 191 -8.34 -5.88 -1.58
C ILE A 191 -8.69 -4.55 -0.92
N SER A 192 -9.71 -3.86 -1.47
CA SER A 192 -10.17 -2.59 -0.94
C SER A 192 -10.72 -2.79 0.48
N LEU A 193 -10.34 -1.91 1.40
CA LEU A 193 -10.90 -1.83 2.77
C LEU A 193 -12.44 -1.71 2.75
N ALA A 194 -13.01 -1.16 1.67
CA ALA A 194 -14.45 -1.09 1.46
C ALA A 194 -15.12 -2.47 1.27
N PHE A 195 -14.39 -3.49 0.79
CA PHE A 195 -14.92 -4.84 0.63
C PHE A 195 -15.14 -5.55 1.97
N TYR A 196 -14.30 -5.25 2.98
CA TYR A 196 -14.40 -5.89 4.30
C TYR A 196 -15.41 -5.21 5.23
N LEU A 197 -15.61 -3.89 5.11
CA LEU A 197 -16.51 -3.13 6.00
C LEU A 197 -18.00 -3.15 5.57
N SER A 198 -18.33 -3.81 4.45
CA SER A 198 -19.68 -3.76 3.84
C SER A 198 -20.57 -4.99 4.11
N LYS A 199 -20.19 -5.92 4.99
CA LYS A 199 -20.95 -7.17 5.16
C LYS A 199 -22.04 -7.20 6.25
N ASP A 200 -22.39 -6.05 6.82
CA ASP A 200 -23.52 -5.91 7.74
C ASP A 200 -24.46 -4.76 7.31
N ALA A 201 -25.29 -5.04 6.30
CA ALA A 201 -26.59 -4.41 6.08
C ALA A 201 -27.33 -5.19 4.96
N ASP A 202 -28.36 -5.93 5.36
CA ASP A 202 -29.49 -6.44 4.58
C ASP A 202 -29.23 -7.07 3.19
N SER A 203 -29.23 -8.40 3.20
CA SER A 203 -29.36 -9.26 2.04
C SER A 203 -30.80 -9.24 1.52
N GLU A 204 -31.08 -8.55 0.40
CA GLU A 204 -32.08 -9.01 -0.58
C GLU A 204 -31.98 -8.26 -1.92
N ARG A 205 -32.05 -9.05 -3.01
CA ARG A 205 -32.27 -8.67 -4.43
C ARG A 205 -31.09 -8.16 -5.25
N LEU A 206 -30.39 -9.10 -5.89
CA LEU A 206 -29.89 -8.91 -7.25
C LEU A 206 -30.28 -10.12 -8.12
N GLY A 207 -31.34 -9.96 -8.90
CA GLY A 207 -31.78 -10.93 -9.90
C GLY A 207 -32.85 -10.33 -10.81
N LYS A 208 -32.58 -10.31 -12.13
CA LYS A 208 -33.39 -9.82 -13.26
C LYS A 208 -33.32 -8.28 -13.43
N MET A 209 -33.17 -7.67 -14.62
CA MET A 209 -33.48 -8.11 -15.98
C MET A 209 -32.78 -7.16 -16.98
N VAL A 210 -32.20 -7.71 -18.06
CA VAL A 210 -32.14 -7.00 -19.34
C VAL A 210 -33.48 -7.24 -20.02
N THR A 211 -34.26 -6.18 -20.26
CA THR A 211 -34.99 -5.87 -21.52
C THR A 211 -35.91 -4.67 -21.30
N LYS A 212 -36.00 -3.84 -22.36
CA LYS A 212 -36.85 -2.66 -22.57
C LYS A 212 -38.25 -2.74 -21.94
N ASN A 213 -38.72 -1.62 -21.37
CA ASN A 213 -39.74 -0.76 -21.99
C ASN A 213 -39.89 0.57 -21.25
N THR A 214 -40.30 1.55 -22.05
CA THR A 214 -40.59 2.96 -21.79
C THR A 214 -41.62 3.18 -20.68
N ASP A 215 -41.37 4.16 -19.82
CA ASP A 215 -42.42 5.07 -19.34
C ASP A 215 -41.84 6.43 -18.95
N GLU A 216 -42.53 7.49 -19.36
CA GLU A 216 -42.16 8.89 -19.18
C GLU A 216 -42.29 9.32 -17.71
N SER A 217 -41.15 9.64 -17.10
CA SER A 217 -41.07 10.51 -15.92
C SER A 217 -39.84 11.40 -16.13
N SER A 218 -40.06 12.71 -16.05
CA SER A 218 -39.15 13.79 -16.43
C SER A 218 -37.71 13.58 -15.96
N LYS A 219 -36.85 13.09 -16.86
CA LYS A 219 -35.40 13.08 -16.64
C LYS A 219 -34.91 14.53 -16.61
N LEU A 220 -34.62 15.05 -15.42
CA LEU A 220 -33.79 16.23 -15.25
C LEU A 220 -32.47 16.00 -15.99
N THR A 221 -32.30 16.65 -17.13
CA THR A 221 -31.06 16.65 -17.89
C THR A 221 -30.26 17.87 -17.48
N VAL A 222 -29.14 17.65 -16.79
CA VAL A 222 -28.22 18.73 -16.41
C VAL A 222 -27.68 19.38 -17.69
N PRO A 223 -27.77 20.72 -17.84
CA PRO A 223 -27.17 21.41 -18.98
C PRO A 223 -25.67 21.09 -19.09
N VAL A 224 -25.21 20.76 -20.29
CA VAL A 224 -23.82 20.32 -20.54
C VAL A 224 -22.81 21.40 -20.12
N ASP A 225 -23.19 22.68 -20.23
CA ASP A 225 -22.35 23.82 -19.83
C ASP A 225 -22.13 23.91 -18.32
N PHE A 226 -22.90 23.18 -17.52
CA PHE A 226 -22.74 23.11 -16.06
C PHE A 226 -21.86 21.95 -15.60
N LEU A 227 -21.52 21.05 -16.52
CA LEU A 227 -20.70 19.87 -16.25
C LEU A 227 -19.21 20.16 -16.50
N CYS A 228 -18.36 19.71 -15.59
CA CYS A 228 -16.92 19.78 -15.75
C CYS A 228 -16.52 18.83 -16.89
N PRO A 229 -15.80 19.30 -17.92
CA PRO A 229 -15.41 18.44 -19.04
C PRO A 229 -14.46 17.29 -18.66
N VAL A 230 -13.83 17.35 -17.47
CA VAL A 230 -12.91 16.31 -16.99
C VAL A 230 -13.63 15.24 -16.18
N SER A 231 -14.51 15.63 -15.25
CA SER A 231 -15.21 14.68 -14.38
C SER A 231 -16.59 14.27 -14.90
N LEU A 232 -17.15 15.04 -15.84
CA LEU A 232 -18.54 14.96 -16.30
C LEU A 232 -19.58 15.18 -15.18
N GLU A 233 -19.14 15.76 -14.07
CA GLU A 233 -19.97 16.11 -12.91
C GLU A 233 -20.28 17.61 -12.88
N LEU A 234 -21.37 17.99 -12.21
CA LEU A 234 -21.76 19.38 -12.02
C LEU A 234 -20.64 20.20 -11.33
N MET A 235 -20.24 21.32 -11.92
CA MET A 235 -19.18 22.18 -11.40
C MET A 235 -19.62 22.91 -10.12
N LYS A 236 -18.77 22.86 -9.10
CA LYS A 236 -18.93 23.48 -7.77
C LYS A 236 -18.15 24.79 -7.68
N ASP A 237 -16.92 24.75 -8.17
CA ASP A 237 -15.97 25.86 -8.26
C ASP A 237 -15.50 25.99 -9.72
N PRO A 238 -16.38 26.50 -10.62
CA PRO A 238 -16.01 26.67 -12.02
C PRO A 238 -14.91 27.72 -12.15
N VAL A 239 -13.82 27.36 -12.82
CA VAL A 239 -12.66 28.20 -13.13
C VAL A 239 -12.34 28.15 -14.61
N ILE A 240 -11.92 29.28 -15.15
CA ILE A 240 -11.53 29.47 -16.54
C ILE A 240 -10.02 29.36 -16.63
N VAL A 241 -9.55 28.51 -17.55
CA VAL A 241 -8.13 28.43 -17.93
C VAL A 241 -7.84 29.38 -19.10
N SER A 242 -6.56 29.61 -19.42
CA SER A 242 -6.15 30.55 -20.47
C SER A 242 -6.74 30.30 -21.86
N THR A 243 -7.22 29.08 -22.15
CA THR A 243 -7.91 28.72 -23.40
C THR A 243 -9.40 29.06 -23.41
N GLY A 244 -9.92 29.70 -22.35
CA GLY A 244 -11.31 30.10 -22.22
C GLY A 244 -12.28 28.99 -21.80
N GLN A 245 -11.81 27.75 -21.64
CA GLN A 245 -12.64 26.65 -21.15
C GLN A 245 -12.83 26.70 -19.64
N THR A 246 -14.01 26.28 -19.18
CA THR A 246 -14.35 26.25 -17.75
C THR A 246 -14.32 24.81 -17.22
N TYR A 247 -13.71 24.63 -16.05
CA TYR A 247 -13.58 23.36 -15.36
C TYR A 247 -13.89 23.52 -13.88
N GLU A 248 -14.15 22.42 -13.19
CA GLU A 248 -14.08 22.39 -11.73
C GLU A 248 -12.63 22.59 -11.25
N ARG A 249 -12.41 23.55 -10.34
CA ARG A 249 -11.08 23.92 -9.83
C ARG A 249 -10.27 22.73 -9.39
N ALA A 250 -10.83 21.83 -8.59
CA ALA A 250 -10.09 20.70 -8.05
C ALA A 250 -9.54 19.77 -9.15
N TYR A 251 -10.31 19.52 -10.21
CA TYR A 251 -9.90 18.63 -11.29
C TYR A 251 -8.88 19.30 -12.24
N ILE A 252 -9.07 20.58 -12.58
CA ILE A 252 -8.12 21.27 -13.45
C ILE A 252 -6.84 21.67 -12.73
N GLN A 253 -6.90 21.99 -11.43
CA GLN A 253 -5.72 22.21 -10.61
C GLN A 253 -4.91 20.93 -10.53
N ARG A 254 -5.55 19.79 -10.20
CA ARG A 254 -4.88 18.49 -10.22
C ARG A 254 -4.30 18.13 -11.59
N TRP A 255 -5.00 18.46 -12.67
CA TRP A 255 -4.51 18.26 -14.04
C TRP A 255 -3.20 19.04 -14.28
N ILE A 256 -3.15 20.30 -13.87
CA ILE A 256 -1.96 21.16 -13.95
C ILE A 256 -0.85 20.68 -13.02
N ASP A 257 -1.18 20.31 -11.77
CA ASP A 257 -0.25 19.81 -10.76
C ASP A 257 0.39 18.48 -11.17
N CYS A 258 -0.31 17.67 -11.97
CA CYS A 258 0.24 16.48 -12.62
C CYS A 258 1.20 16.80 -13.79
N GLY A 259 1.50 18.07 -14.04
CA GLY A 259 2.45 18.52 -15.06
C GLY A 259 1.87 18.63 -16.47
N ASN A 260 0.54 18.56 -16.62
CA ASN A 260 -0.10 18.72 -17.93
C ASN A 260 -0.16 20.21 -18.32
N LEU A 261 0.44 20.54 -19.46
CA LEU A 261 0.50 21.92 -19.97
C LEU A 261 -0.62 22.25 -20.97
N THR A 262 -1.55 21.33 -21.21
CA THR A 262 -2.62 21.46 -22.20
C THR A 262 -3.99 21.53 -21.54
N CYS A 263 -4.94 22.16 -22.23
CA CYS A 263 -6.34 22.21 -21.83
C CYS A 263 -7.00 20.83 -22.08
N PRO A 264 -7.59 20.17 -21.06
CA PRO A 264 -8.14 18.81 -21.21
C PRO A 264 -9.15 18.63 -22.35
N LYS A 265 -10.00 19.64 -22.60
CA LYS A 265 -11.08 19.59 -23.60
C LYS A 265 -10.61 19.98 -25.00
N THR A 266 -9.76 21.00 -25.13
CA THR A 266 -9.35 21.54 -26.44
C THR A 266 -7.98 21.06 -26.89
N GLN A 267 -7.22 20.40 -26.02
CA GLN A 267 -5.85 19.95 -26.24
C GLN A 267 -4.85 21.08 -26.60
N GLN A 268 -5.29 22.33 -26.55
CA GLN A 268 -4.45 23.50 -26.77
C GLN A 268 -3.53 23.76 -25.59
N LYS A 269 -2.28 24.19 -25.84
CA LYS A 269 -1.32 24.57 -24.80
C LYS A 269 -1.86 25.75 -24.00
N LEU A 270 -1.82 25.63 -22.67
CA LEU A 270 -2.17 26.72 -21.76
C LEU A 270 -1.07 27.78 -21.84
N GLN A 271 -1.46 29.03 -22.13
CA GLN A 271 -0.54 30.17 -22.16
C GLN A 271 -0.07 30.54 -20.75
N ASN A 272 -0.91 30.29 -19.75
CA ASN A 272 -0.60 30.42 -18.33
C ASN A 272 -1.47 29.48 -17.49
N PHE A 273 -1.04 29.22 -16.25
CA PHE A 273 -1.73 28.32 -15.31
C PHE A 273 -2.68 29.05 -14.35
N THR A 274 -3.01 30.30 -14.64
CA THR A 274 -3.88 31.10 -13.79
C THR A 274 -5.31 30.58 -13.91
N LEU A 275 -5.87 30.12 -12.79
CA LEU A 275 -7.26 29.66 -12.70
C LEU A 275 -8.18 30.79 -12.29
N THR A 276 -8.74 31.47 -13.28
CA THR A 276 -9.64 32.61 -13.07
C THR A 276 -11.02 32.11 -12.64
N PRO A 277 -11.56 32.48 -11.47
CA PRO A 277 -12.89 32.03 -11.04
C PRO A 277 -14.00 32.49 -11.99
N ASN A 278 -14.89 31.58 -12.40
CA ASN A 278 -16.08 31.89 -13.19
C ASN A 278 -17.29 32.13 -12.28
N TYR A 279 -17.37 33.31 -11.67
CA TYR A 279 -18.45 33.66 -10.75
C TYR A 279 -19.83 33.68 -11.41
N VAL A 280 -19.89 34.03 -12.70
CA VAL A 280 -21.13 34.04 -13.48
C VAL A 280 -21.68 32.62 -13.63
N LEU A 281 -20.85 31.68 -14.09
CA LEU A 281 -21.27 30.28 -14.26
C LEU A 281 -21.62 29.64 -12.91
N ARG A 282 -20.86 29.93 -11.84
CA ARG A 282 -21.19 29.48 -10.49
C ARG A 282 -22.58 29.95 -10.05
N SER A 283 -22.93 31.20 -10.33
CA SER A 283 -24.24 31.76 -9.98
C SER A 283 -25.37 31.13 -10.80
N LEU A 284 -25.13 30.84 -12.08
CA LEU A 284 -26.09 30.15 -12.95
C LEU A 284 -26.33 28.70 -12.51
N ILE A 285 -25.26 27.96 -12.19
CA ILE A 285 -25.34 26.59 -11.66
C ILE A 285 -26.10 26.60 -10.32
N SER A 286 -25.81 27.57 -9.45
CA SER A 286 -26.46 27.71 -8.14
C SER A 286 -27.96 27.96 -8.28
N ARG A 287 -28.37 28.84 -9.21
CA ARG A 287 -29.79 29.10 -9.50
C ARG A 287 -30.47 27.85 -10.07
N TRP A 288 -29.86 27.21 -11.05
CA TRP A 288 -30.40 25.98 -11.65
C TRP A 288 -30.58 24.86 -10.63
N CYS A 289 -29.62 24.68 -9.71
CA CYS A 289 -29.75 23.71 -8.61
C CYS A 289 -30.93 24.01 -7.69
N THR A 290 -31.16 25.29 -7.40
CA THR A 290 -32.25 25.75 -6.51
C THR A 290 -33.62 25.51 -7.15
N GLU A 291 -33.75 25.81 -8.45
CA GLU A 291 -34.98 25.59 -9.22
C GLU A 291 -35.32 24.09 -9.36
N HIS A 292 -34.32 23.22 -9.30
CA HIS A 292 -34.45 21.78 -9.51
C HIS A 292 -34.31 20.94 -8.22
N ASN A 293 -34.31 21.58 -7.05
CA ASN A 293 -34.15 20.95 -5.72
C ASN A 293 -32.88 20.08 -5.57
N ILE A 294 -31.82 20.39 -6.30
CA ILE A 294 -30.52 19.72 -6.20
C ILE A 294 -29.71 20.42 -5.09
N LYS A 295 -29.28 19.67 -4.07
CA LYS A 295 -28.43 20.21 -2.99
C LYS A 295 -27.14 20.76 -3.59
N GLN A 296 -26.94 22.08 -3.51
CA GLN A 296 -25.73 22.74 -3.99
C GLN A 296 -24.49 22.15 -3.31
N PRO A 297 -23.51 21.65 -4.06
CA PRO A 297 -22.26 21.22 -3.48
C PRO A 297 -21.27 22.40 -3.57
N GLY A 298 -21.17 23.23 -2.53
CA GLY A 298 -20.20 24.33 -2.54
C GLY A 298 -20.28 25.35 -1.41
N ASN A 299 -21.46 25.63 -0.87
CA ASN A 299 -21.60 26.55 0.28
C ASN A 299 -21.30 25.91 1.65
N GLY A 300 -20.97 24.61 1.71
CA GLY A 300 -20.76 23.88 2.96
C GLY A 300 -19.38 24.04 3.62
N ARG A 301 -18.30 24.33 2.86
CA ARG A 301 -16.93 24.23 3.42
C ARG A 301 -16.64 25.18 4.59
N CYS A 302 -17.26 26.38 4.64
CA CYS A 302 -17.01 27.33 5.72
C CYS A 302 -17.90 27.06 6.96
N GLY A 303 -19.17 26.70 6.75
CA GLY A 303 -20.10 26.35 7.83
C GLY A 303 -19.74 25.03 8.50
N ASP A 304 -19.41 24.01 7.71
CA ASP A 304 -19.07 22.67 8.19
C ASP A 304 -17.73 22.65 8.94
N MET A 305 -16.71 23.40 8.47
CA MET A 305 -15.43 23.51 9.19
C MET A 305 -15.54 24.26 10.51
N SER A 306 -16.36 25.31 10.57
CA SER A 306 -16.61 26.02 11.83
C SER A 306 -17.32 25.13 12.85
N MET A 307 -18.34 24.38 12.39
CA MET A 307 -19.04 23.40 13.22
C MET A 307 -18.09 22.31 13.71
N ILE A 308 -17.27 21.71 12.83
CA ILE A 308 -16.29 20.68 13.21
C ILE A 308 -15.27 21.24 14.21
N ARG A 309 -14.74 22.45 14.01
CA ARG A 309 -13.83 23.08 14.98
C ARG A 309 -14.50 23.31 16.33
N SER A 310 -15.79 23.67 16.35
CA SER A 310 -16.56 23.79 17.59
C SER A 310 -16.67 22.44 18.31
N LEU A 311 -17.03 21.38 17.59
CA LEU A 311 -17.09 20.02 18.13
C LEU A 311 -15.74 19.55 18.68
N VAL A 312 -14.64 19.82 17.98
CA VAL A 312 -13.29 19.47 18.44
C VAL A 312 -12.91 20.21 19.73
N ARG A 313 -13.32 21.47 19.89
CA ARG A 313 -13.15 22.19 21.16
C ARG A 313 -13.97 21.53 22.28
N SER A 314 -15.21 21.16 22.00
CA SER A 314 -16.09 20.48 22.96
C SER A 314 -15.57 19.12 23.43
N LEU A 315 -14.74 18.42 22.62
CA LEU A 315 -14.05 17.21 23.07
C LEU A 315 -13.14 17.44 24.28
N SER A 316 -12.58 18.65 24.41
CA SER A 316 -11.66 19.03 25.49
C SER A 316 -12.38 19.64 26.70
N ASN A 317 -13.71 19.77 26.68
CA ASN A 317 -14.48 20.32 27.79
C ASN A 317 -14.46 19.41 29.03
N ARG A 318 -14.69 20.02 30.20
CA ARG A 318 -14.78 19.30 31.48
C ARG A 318 -16.09 18.51 31.65
N SER A 319 -17.16 18.93 30.97
CA SER A 319 -18.45 18.25 31.02
C SER A 319 -18.39 16.91 30.28
N LEU A 320 -18.74 15.83 30.98
CA LEU A 320 -18.72 14.48 30.45
C LEU A 320 -19.79 14.29 29.36
N GLU A 321 -20.99 14.84 29.56
CA GLU A 321 -22.09 14.77 28.59
C GLU A 321 -21.79 15.54 27.30
N GLU A 322 -21.22 16.74 27.41
CA GLU A 322 -20.82 17.51 26.22
C GLU A 322 -19.74 16.80 25.41
N ARG A 323 -18.78 16.18 26.11
CA ARG A 323 -17.72 15.38 25.48
C ARG A 323 -18.30 14.15 24.78
N ARG A 324 -19.22 13.42 25.42
CA ARG A 324 -19.91 12.26 24.82
C ARG A 324 -20.67 12.66 23.55
N ASN A 325 -21.43 13.74 23.62
CA ASN A 325 -22.20 14.24 22.48
C ASN A 325 -21.27 14.69 21.34
N ALA A 326 -20.18 15.39 21.66
CA ALA A 326 -19.21 15.84 20.66
C ALA A 326 -18.50 14.67 19.97
N VAL A 327 -18.04 13.66 20.72
CA VAL A 327 -17.37 12.49 20.11
C VAL A 327 -18.33 11.63 19.29
N SER A 328 -19.60 11.52 19.72
CA SER A 328 -20.66 10.84 18.97
C SER A 328 -20.95 11.54 17.63
N GLU A 329 -21.02 12.87 17.64
CA GLU A 329 -21.24 13.65 16.40
C GLU A 329 -20.04 13.55 15.46
N ILE A 330 -18.81 13.60 15.97
CA ILE A 330 -17.59 13.40 15.17
C ILE A 330 -17.55 11.97 14.58
N ARG A 331 -17.99 10.96 15.33
CA ARG A 331 -18.14 9.58 14.83
C ARG A 331 -19.13 9.53 13.66
N SER A 332 -20.29 10.18 13.80
CA SER A 332 -21.29 10.29 12.73
C SER A 332 -20.71 10.95 11.49
N LEU A 333 -20.07 12.12 11.64
CA LEU A 333 -19.49 12.88 10.53
C LEU A 333 -18.38 12.10 9.81
N SER A 334 -17.47 11.46 10.53
CA SER A 334 -16.36 10.68 9.95
C SER A 334 -16.82 9.45 9.14
N LYS A 335 -18.01 8.91 9.44
CA LYS A 335 -18.61 7.80 8.69
C LYS A 335 -19.12 8.24 7.31
N ARG A 336 -19.64 9.47 7.20
CA ARG A 336 -20.46 9.92 6.05
C ARG A 336 -19.68 10.17 4.76
N SER A 337 -18.48 10.73 4.83
CA SER A 337 -17.72 11.09 3.62
C SER A 337 -16.21 11.19 3.88
N THR A 338 -15.42 11.06 2.82
CA THR A 338 -13.97 11.31 2.87
C THR A 338 -13.66 12.78 3.17
N ASP A 339 -14.46 13.72 2.64
CA ASP A 339 -14.30 15.15 2.91
C ASP A 339 -14.43 15.47 4.41
N ASN A 340 -15.39 14.85 5.11
CA ASN A 340 -15.52 15.01 6.55
C ASN A 340 -14.30 14.47 7.30
N ARG A 341 -13.74 13.34 6.87
CA ARG A 341 -12.52 12.77 7.49
C ARG A 341 -11.31 13.69 7.34
N ILE A 342 -11.20 14.37 6.20
CA ILE A 342 -10.16 15.39 5.95
C ILE A 342 -10.40 16.57 6.90
N MET A 343 -11.60 17.13 6.88
CA MET A 343 -11.97 18.28 7.70
C MET A 343 -11.79 18.05 9.22
N ILE A 344 -12.17 16.88 9.72
CA ILE A 344 -11.99 16.48 11.13
C ILE A 344 -10.51 16.40 11.49
N ALA A 345 -9.68 15.82 10.62
CA ALA A 345 -8.24 15.75 10.83
C ALA A 345 -7.59 17.14 10.80
N GLU A 346 -7.92 17.98 9.81
CA GLU A 346 -7.44 19.36 9.68
C GLU A 346 -7.89 20.26 10.84
N ALA A 347 -9.04 19.98 11.45
CA ALA A 347 -9.50 20.66 12.65
C ALA A 347 -8.73 20.27 13.93
N GLY A 348 -7.78 19.35 13.85
CA GLY A 348 -6.94 18.93 14.98
C GLY A 348 -7.62 17.92 15.90
N ALA A 349 -8.63 17.17 15.42
CA ALA A 349 -9.33 16.20 16.26
C ALA A 349 -8.46 15.01 16.68
N ILE A 350 -7.49 14.59 15.85
CA ILE A 350 -6.75 13.33 16.03
C ILE A 350 -6.04 13.24 17.39
N PRO A 351 -5.21 14.20 17.82
CA PRO A 351 -4.54 14.13 19.13
C PRO A 351 -5.54 14.07 20.29
N VAL A 352 -6.66 14.80 20.18
CA VAL A 352 -7.71 14.81 21.21
C VAL A 352 -8.40 13.44 21.29
N LEU A 353 -8.75 12.86 20.14
CA LEU A 353 -9.34 11.52 20.07
C LEU A 353 -8.40 10.44 20.61
N VAL A 354 -7.09 10.54 20.35
CA VAL A 354 -6.08 9.64 20.92
C VAL A 354 -6.04 9.73 22.44
N ASN A 355 -6.11 10.95 22.99
CA ASN A 355 -6.17 11.13 24.45
C ASN A 355 -7.44 10.50 25.04
N LEU A 356 -8.58 10.63 24.37
CA LEU A 356 -9.86 10.06 24.79
C LEU A 356 -9.89 8.51 24.82
N LEU A 357 -8.95 7.82 24.18
CA LEU A 357 -8.81 6.37 24.31
C LEU A 357 -8.49 5.93 25.75
N THR A 358 -7.94 6.81 26.57
CA THR A 358 -7.62 6.54 27.99
C THR A 358 -8.76 6.92 28.95
N SER A 359 -9.90 7.39 28.42
CA SER A 359 -11.07 7.77 29.21
C SER A 359 -11.66 6.56 29.95
N GLU A 360 -12.02 6.75 31.22
CA GLU A 360 -12.76 5.76 32.02
C GLU A 360 -14.22 5.62 31.56
N ASP A 361 -14.75 6.66 30.89
CA ASP A 361 -16.08 6.58 30.28
C ASP A 361 -16.07 5.68 29.04
N VAL A 362 -16.70 4.51 29.17
CA VAL A 362 -16.79 3.47 28.13
C VAL A 362 -17.32 4.01 26.81
N ALA A 363 -18.42 4.76 26.84
CA ALA A 363 -19.04 5.31 25.63
C ALA A 363 -18.11 6.30 24.91
N THR A 364 -17.38 7.13 25.66
CA THR A 364 -16.38 8.04 25.09
C THR A 364 -15.22 7.28 24.45
N GLN A 365 -14.67 6.26 25.14
CA GLN A 365 -13.56 5.45 24.61
C GLN A 365 -13.97 4.70 23.33
N GLU A 366 -15.14 4.06 23.32
CA GLU A 366 -15.69 3.34 22.16
C GLU A 366 -15.92 4.26 20.96
N ASN A 367 -16.51 5.43 21.19
CA ASN A 367 -16.70 6.42 20.14
C ASN A 367 -15.37 6.97 19.61
N ALA A 368 -14.40 7.20 20.49
CA ALA A 368 -13.07 7.68 20.11
C ALA A 368 -12.32 6.67 19.23
N ILE A 369 -12.28 5.38 19.59
CA ILE A 369 -11.63 4.36 18.76
C ILE A 369 -12.34 4.20 17.41
N THR A 370 -13.67 4.29 17.39
CA THR A 370 -14.43 4.22 16.14
C THR A 370 -14.19 5.44 15.25
N CYS A 371 -14.02 6.64 15.82
CA CYS A 371 -13.61 7.82 15.06
C CYS A 371 -12.24 7.60 14.41
N LEU A 372 -11.25 7.10 15.18
CA LEU A 372 -9.91 6.83 14.64
C LEU A 372 -9.93 5.79 13.52
N LEU A 373 -10.74 4.73 13.65
CA LEU A 373 -10.99 3.77 12.58
C LEU A 373 -11.53 4.46 11.31
N ASN A 374 -12.58 5.27 11.45
CA ASN A 374 -13.18 5.97 10.31
C ASN A 374 -12.18 6.92 9.65
N LEU A 375 -11.40 7.66 10.45
CA LEU A 375 -10.39 8.58 9.97
C LEU A 375 -9.24 7.84 9.27
N SER A 376 -8.85 6.65 9.75
CA SER A 376 -7.76 5.87 9.16
C SER A 376 -8.10 5.28 7.80
N ILE A 377 -9.39 5.21 7.42
CA ILE A 377 -9.81 4.78 6.07
C ILE A 377 -9.19 5.68 5.00
N TYR A 378 -8.99 6.97 5.29
CA TYR A 378 -8.29 7.89 4.38
C TYR A 378 -6.76 7.81 4.58
N ASP A 379 -6.02 7.52 3.52
CA ASP A 379 -4.58 7.23 3.59
C ASP A 379 -3.75 8.35 4.24
N ASN A 380 -4.00 9.62 3.89
CA ASN A 380 -3.23 10.74 4.43
C ASN A 380 -3.42 10.93 5.94
N ASN A 381 -4.54 10.47 6.51
CA ASN A 381 -4.77 10.54 7.94
C ASN A 381 -3.98 9.47 8.72
N LYS A 382 -3.53 8.39 8.07
CA LYS A 382 -2.80 7.31 8.75
C LYS A 382 -1.49 7.81 9.36
N GLU A 383 -0.73 8.63 8.63
CA GLU A 383 0.51 9.23 9.14
C GLU A 383 0.21 10.15 10.33
N LEU A 384 -0.83 10.98 10.25
CA LEU A 384 -1.24 11.87 11.35
C LEU A 384 -1.62 11.08 12.62
N ILE A 385 -2.35 9.97 12.48
CA ILE A 385 -2.70 9.09 13.60
C ILE A 385 -1.44 8.45 14.22
N MET A 386 -0.49 8.02 13.39
CA MET A 386 0.78 7.47 13.87
C MET A 386 1.64 8.52 14.59
N PHE A 387 1.73 9.74 14.04
CA PHE A 387 2.46 10.86 14.64
C PHE A 387 1.86 11.32 15.97
N ALA A 388 0.54 11.18 16.14
CA ALA A 388 -0.14 11.45 17.41
C ALA A 388 0.14 10.38 18.49
N GLY A 389 0.97 9.36 18.23
CA GLY A 389 1.33 8.33 19.20
C GLY A 389 0.19 7.35 19.51
N ALA A 390 -0.79 7.19 18.60
CA ALA A 390 -2.02 6.45 18.86
C ALA A 390 -1.81 4.96 19.18
N VAL A 391 -0.75 4.35 18.68
CA VAL A 391 -0.55 2.88 18.71
C VAL A 391 -0.62 2.32 20.13
N THR A 392 0.04 2.94 21.10
CA THR A 392 0.07 2.45 22.50
C THR A 392 -1.34 2.46 23.12
N SER A 393 -2.08 3.55 22.94
CA SER A 393 -3.44 3.69 23.45
C SER A 393 -4.42 2.74 22.75
N ILE A 394 -4.28 2.55 21.43
CA ILE A 394 -5.10 1.58 20.68
C ILE A 394 -4.84 0.15 21.19
N VAL A 395 -3.58 -0.20 21.47
CA VAL A 395 -3.24 -1.51 22.03
C VAL A 395 -3.80 -1.69 23.45
N GLN A 396 -3.86 -0.63 24.26
CA GLN A 396 -4.51 -0.68 25.57
C GLN A 396 -6.01 -0.96 25.44
N VAL A 397 -6.71 -0.27 24.52
CA VAL A 397 -8.12 -0.53 24.21
C VAL A 397 -8.33 -1.97 23.71
N LEU A 398 -7.43 -2.47 22.85
CA LEU A 398 -7.49 -3.86 22.36
C LEU A 398 -7.36 -4.91 23.48
N ARG A 399 -6.63 -4.59 24.56
CA ARG A 399 -6.43 -5.49 25.71
C ARG A 399 -7.57 -5.45 26.71
N ALA A 400 -8.07 -4.26 27.04
CA ALA A 400 -8.92 -4.04 28.21
C ALA A 400 -10.26 -3.35 27.92
N GLY A 401 -10.50 -2.94 26.67
CA GLY A 401 -11.78 -2.34 26.27
C GLY A 401 -12.93 -3.35 26.23
N THR A 402 -14.14 -2.86 25.99
CA THR A 402 -15.30 -3.70 25.69
C THR A 402 -15.08 -4.50 24.40
N MET A 403 -15.89 -5.53 24.16
CA MET A 403 -15.76 -6.33 22.95
C MET A 403 -15.87 -5.49 21.66
N GLU A 404 -16.81 -4.53 21.59
CA GLU A 404 -16.90 -3.60 20.46
C GLU A 404 -15.65 -2.72 20.33
N ALA A 405 -15.13 -2.19 21.45
CA ALA A 405 -13.92 -1.36 21.43
C ALA A 405 -12.70 -2.16 20.95
N ARG A 406 -12.57 -3.42 21.39
CA ARG A 406 -11.48 -4.33 21.00
C ARG A 406 -11.55 -4.68 19.51
N GLU A 407 -12.74 -4.97 19.00
CA GLU A 407 -13.00 -5.19 17.56
C GLU A 407 -12.59 -3.97 16.73
N ASN A 408 -13.07 -2.77 17.10
CA ASN A 408 -12.73 -1.53 16.42
C ASN A 408 -11.23 -1.20 16.53
N ALA A 409 -10.58 -1.53 17.66
CA ALA A 409 -9.14 -1.38 17.82
C ALA A 409 -8.36 -2.31 16.87
N ALA A 410 -8.76 -3.58 16.75
CA ALA A 410 -8.15 -4.52 15.81
C ALA A 410 -8.31 -4.04 14.35
N ALA A 411 -9.50 -3.58 13.96
CA ALA A 411 -9.75 -3.01 12.65
C ALA A 411 -8.93 -1.73 12.38
N THR A 412 -8.73 -0.89 13.40
CA THR A 412 -7.90 0.33 13.30
C THR A 412 -6.44 -0.05 13.06
N LEU A 413 -5.90 -1.02 13.81
CA LEU A 413 -4.54 -1.51 13.63
C LEU A 413 -4.34 -2.15 12.26
N PHE A 414 -5.32 -2.91 11.76
CA PHE A 414 -5.31 -3.41 10.39
C PHE A 414 -5.21 -2.26 9.39
N SER A 415 -6.11 -1.28 9.47
CA SER A 415 -6.13 -0.11 8.57
C SER A 415 -4.80 0.63 8.57
N LEU A 416 -4.22 0.91 9.74
CA LEU A 416 -2.92 1.58 9.86
C LEU A 416 -1.78 0.73 9.31
N SER A 417 -1.82 -0.59 9.50
CA SER A 417 -0.79 -1.52 9.02
C SER A 417 -0.76 -1.71 7.50
N LEU A 418 -1.76 -1.19 6.75
CA LEU A 418 -1.72 -1.19 5.29
C LEU A 418 -0.52 -0.41 4.74
N ALA A 419 -0.03 0.59 5.47
CA ALA A 419 1.30 1.17 5.23
C ALA A 419 2.39 0.24 5.79
N ASP A 420 3.35 -0.16 4.95
CA ASP A 420 4.40 -1.12 5.33
C ASP A 420 5.27 -0.60 6.48
N GLU A 421 5.55 0.70 6.49
CA GLU A 421 6.34 1.38 7.52
C GLU A 421 5.71 1.22 8.92
N ASN A 422 4.37 1.19 8.98
CA ASN A 422 3.63 1.06 10.24
C ASN A 422 3.68 -0.36 10.80
N LYS A 423 3.92 -1.39 9.96
CA LYS A 423 3.95 -2.80 10.41
C LYS A 423 5.05 -3.05 11.45
N ILE A 424 6.18 -2.35 11.35
CA ILE A 424 7.32 -2.47 12.26
C ILE A 424 6.95 -1.92 13.65
N ILE A 425 6.38 -0.71 13.66
CA ILE A 425 5.99 0.02 14.87
C ILE A 425 4.86 -0.72 15.59
N ILE A 426 3.79 -1.06 14.87
CA ILE A 426 2.63 -1.78 15.41
C ILE A 426 3.04 -3.17 15.91
N GLY A 427 3.90 -3.87 15.16
CA GLY A 427 4.40 -5.17 15.61
C GLY A 427 5.24 -5.07 16.90
N GLY A 428 5.87 -3.92 17.16
CA GLY A 428 6.77 -3.68 18.30
C GLY A 428 6.07 -3.18 19.56
N SER A 429 4.83 -2.72 19.45
CA SER A 429 4.07 -2.13 20.55
C SER A 429 3.37 -3.15 21.46
N GLY A 430 3.54 -4.45 21.18
CA GLY A 430 2.80 -5.51 21.86
C GLY A 430 1.34 -5.64 21.40
N ALA A 431 1.01 -5.15 20.20
CA ALA A 431 -0.28 -5.39 19.55
C ALA A 431 -0.51 -6.87 19.25
N ILE A 432 0.53 -7.59 18.80
CA ILE A 432 0.42 -8.98 18.34
C ILE A 432 -0.14 -9.92 19.42
N PRO A 433 0.37 -9.95 20.68
CA PRO A 433 -0.24 -10.75 21.74
C PRO A 433 -1.71 -10.44 22.00
N ALA A 434 -2.09 -9.16 21.98
CA ALA A 434 -3.47 -8.75 22.22
C ALA A 434 -4.42 -9.15 21.06
N LEU A 435 -3.91 -9.13 19.83
CA LEU A 435 -4.64 -9.64 18.67
C LEU A 435 -4.77 -11.17 18.71
N VAL A 436 -3.76 -11.90 19.18
CA VAL A 436 -3.85 -13.36 19.35
C VAL A 436 -4.89 -13.71 20.42
N ASP A 437 -4.94 -12.98 21.53
CA ASP A 437 -6.01 -13.17 22.53
C ASP A 437 -7.40 -12.91 21.95
N LEU A 438 -7.58 -11.83 21.18
CA LEU A 438 -8.86 -11.55 20.52
C LEU A 438 -9.22 -12.62 19.47
N LEU A 439 -8.22 -13.21 18.80
CA LEU A 439 -8.41 -14.31 17.85
C LEU A 439 -8.91 -15.59 18.54
N GLU A 440 -8.47 -15.86 19.77
CA GLU A 440 -8.90 -17.04 20.53
C GLU A 440 -10.26 -16.82 21.22
N ASN A 441 -10.41 -15.68 21.89
CA ASN A 441 -11.47 -15.43 22.86
C ASN A 441 -12.52 -14.40 22.38
N GLY A 442 -12.35 -13.84 21.19
CA GLY A 442 -13.25 -12.83 20.64
C GLY A 442 -14.57 -13.37 20.09
N THR A 443 -15.49 -12.45 19.76
CA THR A 443 -16.69 -12.75 18.98
C THR A 443 -16.30 -13.18 17.55
N THR A 444 -17.24 -13.71 16.76
CA THR A 444 -17.00 -14.01 15.35
C THR A 444 -16.43 -12.81 14.57
N ARG A 445 -16.89 -11.59 14.88
CA ARG A 445 -16.35 -10.36 14.29
C ARG A 445 -14.95 -10.08 14.79
N GLY A 446 -14.73 -10.13 16.11
CA GLY A 446 -13.41 -9.91 16.72
C GLY A 446 -12.35 -10.88 16.22
N LYS A 447 -12.69 -12.15 16.03
CA LYS A 447 -11.78 -13.15 15.46
C LYS A 447 -11.37 -12.80 14.03
N LYS A 448 -12.32 -12.34 13.19
CA LYS A 448 -12.04 -11.92 11.80
C LYS A 448 -11.20 -10.64 11.73
N ASP A 449 -11.52 -9.66 12.55
CA ASP A 449 -10.77 -8.39 12.61
C ASP A 449 -9.33 -8.67 13.09
N ALA A 450 -9.18 -9.50 14.13
CA ALA A 450 -7.89 -9.94 14.64
C ALA A 450 -7.09 -10.74 13.60
N ALA A 451 -7.71 -11.72 12.95
CA ALA A 451 -7.08 -12.52 11.91
C ALA A 451 -6.56 -11.67 10.75
N THR A 452 -7.37 -10.71 10.30
CA THR A 452 -7.02 -9.82 9.19
C THR A 452 -5.85 -8.88 9.55
N ALA A 453 -5.88 -8.33 10.77
CA ALA A 453 -4.77 -7.54 11.30
C ALA A 453 -3.48 -8.36 11.42
N LEU A 454 -3.56 -9.57 11.99
CA LEU A 454 -2.42 -10.48 12.17
C LEU A 454 -1.83 -10.93 10.83
N PHE A 455 -2.68 -11.28 9.85
CA PHE A 455 -2.25 -11.61 8.49
C PHE A 455 -1.40 -10.48 7.92
N ASN A 456 -1.93 -9.25 7.90
CA ASN A 456 -1.24 -8.13 7.28
C ASN A 456 0.03 -7.72 8.04
N LEU A 457 0.02 -7.79 9.38
CA LEU A 457 1.22 -7.54 10.19
C LEU A 457 2.31 -8.59 9.97
N CYS A 458 1.95 -9.87 9.79
CA CYS A 458 2.88 -10.98 9.60
C CYS A 458 3.44 -11.09 8.17
N ILE A 459 2.92 -10.31 7.21
CA ILE A 459 3.59 -10.13 5.90
C ILE A 459 5.01 -9.61 6.14
N TYR A 460 5.21 -8.73 7.13
CA TYR A 460 6.53 -8.31 7.55
C TYR A 460 7.24 -9.41 8.35
N GLN A 461 8.41 -9.84 7.87
CA GLN A 461 9.18 -10.96 8.43
C GLN A 461 9.48 -10.81 9.93
N GLY A 462 9.84 -9.60 10.38
CA GLY A 462 10.17 -9.33 11.79
C GLY A 462 9.00 -9.55 12.76
N ASN A 463 7.77 -9.61 12.27
CA ASN A 463 6.58 -9.86 13.09
C ASN A 463 6.25 -11.35 13.23
N LYS A 464 6.74 -12.23 12.34
CA LYS A 464 6.42 -13.67 12.39
C LYS A 464 6.91 -14.32 13.68
N GLY A 465 8.16 -14.07 14.06
CA GLY A 465 8.71 -14.57 15.34
C GLY A 465 7.98 -14.00 16.56
N ARG A 466 7.50 -12.74 16.48
CA ARG A 466 6.67 -12.13 17.55
C ARG A 466 5.32 -12.83 17.67
N ALA A 467 4.68 -13.16 16.55
CA ALA A 467 3.43 -13.90 16.53
C ALA A 467 3.57 -15.33 17.05
N VAL A 468 4.65 -16.02 16.70
CA VAL A 468 4.96 -17.37 17.23
C VAL A 468 5.13 -17.35 18.75
N ARG A 469 5.92 -16.41 19.29
CA ARG A 469 6.08 -16.24 20.75
C ARG A 469 4.78 -15.86 21.46
N ALA A 470 3.87 -15.20 20.77
CA ALA A 470 2.56 -14.85 21.28
C ALA A 470 1.56 -16.02 21.29
N GLY A 471 1.94 -17.22 20.82
CA GLY A 471 1.06 -18.39 20.84
C GLY A 471 0.11 -18.49 19.64
N ILE A 472 0.36 -17.77 18.54
CA ILE A 472 -0.54 -17.77 17.39
C ILE A 472 -0.73 -19.17 16.76
N VAL A 473 0.29 -20.02 16.78
CA VAL A 473 0.24 -21.33 16.09
C VAL A 473 -0.75 -22.29 16.75
N PRO A 474 -0.69 -22.54 18.08
CA PRO A 474 -1.74 -23.30 18.77
C PRO A 474 -3.15 -22.78 18.53
N ALA A 475 -3.35 -21.45 18.56
CA ALA A 475 -4.64 -20.80 18.28
C ALA A 475 -5.19 -21.22 16.91
N LEU A 476 -4.36 -21.09 15.87
CA LEU A 476 -4.72 -21.39 14.48
C LEU A 476 -5.00 -22.89 14.29
N VAL A 477 -4.19 -23.77 14.88
CA VAL A 477 -4.40 -25.24 14.78
C VAL A 477 -5.69 -25.67 15.45
N LYS A 478 -6.03 -25.07 16.60
CA LYS A 478 -7.32 -25.30 17.26
C LYS A 478 -8.47 -24.92 16.34
N MET A 479 -8.42 -23.75 15.70
CA MET A 479 -9.43 -23.30 14.73
C MET A 479 -9.56 -24.21 13.50
N LEU A 480 -8.46 -24.85 13.04
CA LEU A 480 -8.54 -25.85 11.96
C LEU A 480 -9.28 -27.13 12.38
N SER A 481 -9.29 -27.45 13.67
CA SER A 481 -9.77 -28.71 14.22
C SER A 481 -11.20 -28.63 14.78
N GLU A 482 -11.78 -27.43 14.86
CA GLU A 482 -13.12 -27.20 15.38
C GLU A 482 -14.18 -27.85 14.46
N THR A 483 -14.86 -28.87 14.99
CA THR A 483 -15.73 -29.79 14.24
C THR A 483 -17.17 -29.29 14.09
N SER A 484 -17.53 -28.22 14.80
CA SER A 484 -18.90 -27.66 14.82
C SER A 484 -19.15 -26.70 13.65
N SER A 485 -20.37 -26.17 13.58
CA SER A 485 -20.88 -25.17 12.61
C SER A 485 -20.04 -23.87 12.49
N GLN A 486 -18.89 -23.79 13.16
CA GLN A 486 -17.93 -22.69 13.24
C GLN A 486 -16.75 -22.81 12.25
N ARG A 487 -16.87 -23.58 11.15
CA ARG A 487 -15.88 -23.57 10.04
C ARG A 487 -15.60 -22.19 9.42
N MET A 488 -16.26 -21.13 9.90
CA MET A 488 -16.11 -19.75 9.43
C MET A 488 -14.69 -19.18 9.54
N MET A 489 -13.79 -19.76 10.34
CA MET A 489 -12.41 -19.25 10.54
C MET A 489 -11.32 -20.13 9.92
N VAL A 490 -11.67 -21.19 9.19
CA VAL A 490 -10.67 -22.11 8.60
C VAL A 490 -9.85 -21.40 7.51
N ASP A 491 -10.50 -20.58 6.69
CA ASP A 491 -9.85 -19.84 5.60
C ASP A 491 -8.83 -18.83 6.15
N GLU A 492 -9.23 -18.06 7.16
CA GLU A 492 -8.39 -17.13 7.90
C GLU A 492 -7.23 -17.85 8.59
N ALA A 493 -7.49 -19.00 9.21
CA ALA A 493 -6.45 -19.77 9.89
C ALA A 493 -5.39 -20.28 8.89
N LEU A 494 -5.83 -20.86 7.77
CA LEU A 494 -4.94 -21.35 6.71
C LEU A 494 -4.13 -20.24 6.06
N THR A 495 -4.74 -19.08 5.81
CA THR A 495 -4.04 -17.94 5.19
C THR A 495 -2.94 -17.41 6.11
N ILE A 496 -3.19 -17.25 7.41
CA ILE A 496 -2.15 -16.83 8.37
C ILE A 496 -1.06 -17.91 8.49
N LEU A 497 -1.42 -19.19 8.63
CA LEU A 497 -0.44 -20.28 8.68
C LEU A 497 0.43 -20.32 7.42
N SER A 498 -0.14 -20.03 6.24
CA SER A 498 0.64 -19.97 4.99
C SER A 498 1.69 -18.86 4.98
N VAL A 499 1.36 -17.69 5.55
CA VAL A 499 2.32 -16.57 5.70
C VAL A 499 3.40 -16.92 6.71
N LEU A 500 3.03 -17.53 7.83
CA LEU A 500 3.95 -17.95 8.89
C LEU A 500 4.87 -19.08 8.44
N ALA A 501 4.41 -19.99 7.57
CA ALA A 501 5.14 -21.18 7.15
C ALA A 501 6.43 -20.88 6.37
N SER A 502 6.77 -19.62 6.08
CA SER A 502 8.09 -19.23 5.55
C SER A 502 9.14 -18.99 6.64
N ASN A 503 8.74 -18.83 7.91
CA ASN A 503 9.64 -18.60 9.05
C ASN A 503 10.00 -19.92 9.77
N LEU A 504 11.28 -20.10 10.12
CA LEU A 504 11.77 -21.35 10.74
C LEU A 504 11.17 -21.62 12.13
N ASP A 505 11.04 -20.60 12.98
CA ASP A 505 10.44 -20.76 14.31
C ASP A 505 8.97 -21.15 14.21
N ALA A 506 8.25 -20.55 13.26
CA ALA A 506 6.87 -20.90 12.96
C ALA A 506 6.74 -22.35 12.47
N LYS A 507 7.63 -22.82 11.58
CA LYS A 507 7.65 -24.23 11.15
C LYS A 507 7.85 -25.17 12.34
N SER A 508 8.82 -24.87 13.21
CA SER A 508 9.07 -25.66 14.43
C SER A 508 7.83 -25.69 15.33
N ALA A 509 7.20 -24.54 15.55
CA ALA A 509 5.97 -24.44 16.33
C ALA A 509 4.80 -25.22 15.70
N MET A 510 4.64 -25.19 14.38
CA MET A 510 3.59 -25.94 13.67
C MET A 510 3.77 -27.45 13.83
N VAL A 511 5.00 -27.94 13.74
CA VAL A 511 5.31 -29.36 13.95
C VAL A 511 5.00 -29.76 15.40
N LYS A 512 5.44 -28.96 16.38
CA LYS A 512 5.15 -29.19 17.81
C LYS A 512 3.65 -29.17 18.11
N ALA A 513 2.89 -28.33 17.43
CA ALA A 513 1.43 -28.23 17.56
C ALA A 513 0.66 -29.34 16.83
N ASN A 514 1.34 -30.35 16.28
CA ASN A 514 0.73 -31.45 15.52
C ASN A 514 -0.19 -30.95 14.38
N THR A 515 0.31 -30.00 13.58
CA THR A 515 -0.50 -29.36 12.51
C THR A 515 -0.78 -30.31 11.32
N LEU A 516 0.04 -31.36 11.12
CA LEU A 516 -0.03 -32.21 9.92
C LEU A 516 -1.37 -32.94 9.74
N PRO A 517 -1.94 -33.63 10.76
CA PRO A 517 -3.23 -34.30 10.60
C PRO A 517 -4.36 -33.34 10.26
N ALA A 518 -4.39 -32.15 10.87
CA ALA A 518 -5.40 -31.13 10.58
C ALA A 518 -5.32 -30.67 9.10
N LEU A 519 -4.12 -30.41 8.58
CA LEU A 519 -3.93 -30.02 7.18
C LEU A 519 -4.34 -31.12 6.20
N ILE A 520 -4.10 -32.39 6.54
CA ILE A 520 -4.50 -33.53 5.70
C ILE A 520 -6.02 -33.68 5.72
N GLY A 521 -6.67 -33.51 6.88
CA GLY A 521 -8.12 -33.46 6.98
C GLY A 521 -8.71 -32.36 6.08
N ILE A 522 -8.14 -31.15 6.12
CA ILE A 522 -8.54 -30.06 5.21
C ILE A 522 -8.27 -30.40 3.74
N LEU A 523 -7.19 -31.10 3.43
CA LEU A 523 -6.91 -31.50 2.05
C LEU A 523 -7.96 -32.50 1.53
N GLN A 524 -8.44 -33.39 2.40
CA GLN A 524 -9.50 -34.36 2.09
C GLN A 524 -10.88 -33.70 1.96
N THR A 525 -11.29 -32.90 2.95
CA THR A 525 -12.68 -32.39 3.04
C THR A 525 -12.86 -30.94 2.60
N GLY A 526 -11.79 -30.16 2.48
CA GLY A 526 -11.82 -28.75 2.13
C GLY A 526 -12.16 -28.52 0.65
N GLN A 527 -12.40 -27.27 0.27
CA GLN A 527 -12.74 -26.88 -1.10
C GLN A 527 -11.92 -25.67 -1.56
N GLY A 528 -11.68 -25.57 -2.87
CA GLY A 528 -11.01 -24.43 -3.50
C GLY A 528 -9.69 -24.05 -2.83
N ARG A 529 -9.57 -22.79 -2.40
CA ARG A 529 -8.36 -22.19 -1.81
C ARG A 529 -7.89 -22.91 -0.53
N ASN A 530 -8.77 -23.60 0.19
CA ASN A 530 -8.38 -24.27 1.44
C ASN A 530 -7.47 -25.47 1.17
N ARG A 531 -7.78 -26.28 0.15
CA ARG A 531 -6.92 -27.40 -0.27
C ARG A 531 -5.56 -26.89 -0.74
N GLU A 532 -5.55 -25.78 -1.47
CA GLU A 532 -4.32 -25.17 -2.00
C GLU A 532 -3.42 -24.61 -0.91
N ASN A 533 -4.00 -23.90 0.06
CA ASN A 533 -3.27 -23.38 1.21
C ASN A 533 -2.75 -24.54 2.08
N ALA A 534 -3.55 -25.58 2.31
CA ALA A 534 -3.10 -26.77 3.03
C ALA A 534 -1.93 -27.45 2.34
N ALA A 535 -2.01 -27.68 1.02
CA ALA A 535 -0.91 -28.24 0.23
C ALA A 535 0.35 -27.36 0.27
N ALA A 536 0.19 -26.03 0.21
CA ALA A 536 1.32 -25.09 0.30
C ALA A 536 2.02 -25.13 1.67
N ILE A 537 1.26 -25.21 2.76
CA ILE A 537 1.81 -25.34 4.11
C ILE A 537 2.52 -26.68 4.27
N LEU A 538 1.88 -27.79 3.86
CA LEU A 538 2.49 -29.13 3.88
C LEU A 538 3.81 -29.17 3.09
N LEU A 539 3.82 -28.61 1.87
CA LEU A 539 5.04 -28.50 1.08
C LEU A 539 6.13 -27.73 1.83
N SER A 540 5.80 -26.60 2.47
CA SER A 540 6.78 -25.81 3.21
C SER A 540 7.37 -26.55 4.43
N LEU A 541 6.56 -27.38 5.10
CA LEU A 541 6.96 -28.17 6.27
C LEU A 541 7.76 -29.42 5.91
N CYS A 542 7.51 -30.00 4.73
CA CYS A 542 8.06 -31.29 4.30
C CYS A 542 9.21 -31.20 3.28
N LYS A 543 9.42 -30.07 2.59
CA LYS A 543 10.38 -29.93 1.46
C LYS A 543 11.80 -30.46 1.75
N ARG A 544 12.25 -30.46 3.00
CA ARG A 544 13.59 -30.88 3.42
C ARG A 544 13.57 -31.92 4.55
N ASP A 545 12.48 -32.66 4.71
CA ASP A 545 12.30 -33.61 5.81
C ASP A 545 11.64 -34.91 5.32
N ASN A 546 12.46 -35.93 5.09
CA ASN A 546 12.01 -37.23 4.58
C ASN A 546 11.11 -37.97 5.57
N GLU A 547 11.35 -37.85 6.88
CA GLU A 547 10.50 -38.50 7.88
C GLU A 547 9.08 -37.92 7.86
N ARG A 548 8.97 -36.59 7.72
CA ARG A 548 7.68 -35.92 7.56
C ARG A 548 7.01 -36.27 6.24
N LEU A 549 7.75 -36.42 5.15
CA LEU A 549 7.20 -36.88 3.87
C LEU A 549 6.58 -38.28 4.01
N VAL A 550 7.30 -39.22 4.61
CA VAL A 550 6.79 -40.57 4.89
C VAL A 550 5.55 -40.51 5.79
N LEU A 551 5.57 -39.66 6.83
CA LEU A 551 4.45 -39.48 7.75
C LEU A 551 3.18 -38.97 7.04
N ILE A 552 3.26 -37.90 6.24
CA ILE A 552 2.08 -37.39 5.54
C ILE A 552 1.56 -38.39 4.49
N GLY A 553 2.45 -39.20 3.90
CA GLY A 553 2.08 -40.31 3.03
C GLY A 553 1.24 -41.36 3.77
N ARG A 554 1.70 -41.80 4.95
CA ARG A 554 0.97 -42.73 5.83
C ARG A 554 -0.36 -42.17 6.34
N LEU A 555 -0.43 -40.87 6.57
CA LEU A 555 -1.65 -40.17 6.96
C LEU A 555 -2.64 -39.98 5.80
N GLY A 556 -2.33 -40.44 4.59
CA GLY A 556 -3.28 -40.46 3.46
C GLY A 556 -3.30 -39.17 2.63
N ALA A 557 -2.21 -38.41 2.58
CA ALA A 557 -2.14 -37.18 1.77
C ALA A 557 -2.12 -37.44 0.25
N VAL A 558 -1.72 -38.65 -0.20
CA VAL A 558 -1.46 -38.94 -1.62
C VAL A 558 -2.69 -38.77 -2.51
N VAL A 559 -3.82 -39.37 -2.14
CA VAL A 559 -5.04 -39.34 -2.97
C VAL A 559 -5.59 -37.91 -3.13
N PRO A 560 -5.77 -37.12 -2.06
CA PRO A 560 -6.18 -35.73 -2.19
C PRO A 560 -5.20 -34.84 -2.98
N LEU A 561 -3.89 -35.09 -2.89
CA LEU A 561 -2.89 -34.36 -3.69
C LEU A 561 -3.02 -34.70 -5.18
N MET A 562 -3.26 -35.95 -5.55
CA MET A 562 -3.50 -36.35 -6.96
C MET A 562 -4.78 -35.72 -7.52
N GLU A 563 -5.82 -35.59 -6.70
CA GLU A 563 -7.05 -34.91 -7.10
C GLU A 563 -6.78 -33.40 -7.30
N LEU A 564 -6.07 -32.77 -6.37
CA LEU A 564 -5.71 -31.35 -6.45
C LEU A 564 -4.78 -31.06 -7.64
N SER A 565 -3.88 -31.98 -8.01
CA SER A 565 -3.00 -31.80 -9.17
C SER A 565 -3.74 -31.82 -10.50
N LYS A 566 -4.92 -32.45 -10.56
CA LYS A 566 -5.76 -32.52 -11.77
C LYS A 566 -6.82 -31.42 -11.82
N ASN A 567 -7.44 -31.14 -10.67
CA ASN A 567 -8.67 -30.35 -10.59
C ASN A 567 -8.48 -29.00 -9.86
N GLY A 568 -7.30 -28.73 -9.30
CA GLY A 568 -7.01 -27.47 -8.59
C GLY A 568 -6.79 -26.27 -9.52
N THR A 569 -6.66 -25.07 -8.95
CA THR A 569 -6.14 -23.93 -9.73
C THR A 569 -4.67 -24.15 -10.10
N GLU A 570 -4.14 -23.37 -11.04
CA GLU A 570 -2.73 -23.45 -11.45
C GLU A 570 -1.75 -23.41 -10.25
N ARG A 571 -2.06 -22.61 -9.21
CA ARG A 571 -1.29 -22.58 -7.96
C ARG A 571 -1.41 -23.89 -7.20
N GLY A 572 -2.64 -24.39 -7.02
CA GLY A 572 -2.92 -25.65 -6.36
C GLY A 572 -2.23 -26.84 -7.03
N GLN A 573 -2.33 -26.91 -8.36
CA GLN A 573 -1.72 -27.95 -9.18
C GLN A 573 -0.20 -27.98 -9.01
N ARG A 574 0.46 -26.82 -9.17
CA ARG A 574 1.92 -26.70 -8.99
C ARG A 574 2.37 -27.20 -7.61
N LYS A 575 1.68 -26.79 -6.54
CA LYS A 575 2.05 -27.21 -5.16
C LYS A 575 1.79 -28.69 -4.92
N ALA A 576 0.70 -29.23 -5.46
CA ALA A 576 0.37 -30.64 -5.34
C ALA A 576 1.38 -31.53 -6.09
N VAL A 577 1.73 -31.17 -7.33
CA VAL A 577 2.74 -31.89 -8.13
C VAL A 577 4.09 -31.90 -7.43
N SER A 578 4.58 -30.75 -6.97
CA SER A 578 5.86 -30.69 -6.25
C SER A 578 5.87 -31.57 -4.99
N LEU A 579 4.77 -31.60 -4.23
CA LEU A 579 4.70 -32.43 -3.02
C LEU A 579 4.62 -33.93 -3.36
N LEU A 580 3.90 -34.31 -4.43
CA LEU A 580 3.84 -35.70 -4.91
C LEU A 580 5.20 -36.20 -5.41
N GLU A 581 5.96 -35.36 -6.11
CA GLU A 581 7.33 -35.70 -6.54
C GLU A 581 8.26 -35.97 -5.36
N LEU A 582 8.19 -35.14 -4.32
CA LEU A 582 8.95 -35.33 -3.09
C LEU A 582 8.52 -36.60 -2.35
N LEU A 583 7.22 -36.88 -2.27
CA LEU A 583 6.70 -38.12 -1.68
C LEU A 583 7.18 -39.36 -2.42
N ARG A 584 7.21 -39.31 -3.76
CA ARG A 584 7.73 -40.41 -4.58
C ARG A 584 9.21 -40.67 -4.31
N LYS A 585 10.03 -39.61 -4.21
CA LYS A 585 11.46 -39.71 -3.91
C LYS A 585 11.73 -40.23 -2.50
N ALA A 586 10.89 -39.89 -1.52
CA ALA A 586 11.06 -40.34 -0.13
C ALA A 586 10.63 -41.79 0.11
N CYS A 587 9.87 -42.39 -0.80
CA CYS A 587 9.44 -43.79 -0.76
C CYS A 587 10.33 -44.74 -1.60
N GLN A 588 11.32 -44.19 -2.31
CA GLN A 588 12.40 -44.93 -2.97
C GLN A 588 13.58 -45.04 -2.02
#